data_AF-A0AA41UZ61-F1
#
_entry.id   AF-A0AA41UZ61-F1
#
_cell.length_a   1.000
_cell.length_b   1.000
_cell.length_c   1.000
_cell.angle_alpha   90.00
_cell.angle_beta   90.00
_cell.angle_gamma   90.00
#
_symmetry.space_group_name_H-M   'P 1'
#
loop_
_entity.id
_entity.type
_entity.pdbx_description
1 polymer ?
#
loop_
_entity_poly.entity_id
_entity_poly.type
_entity_poly.pdbx_seq_one_letter_code
_entity_poly.pdbx_strand_id
1 'polypeptide(L)'
;AILVGKVGQNPIQKRLKSGRPVTLFSLGTGGIRNNRRPLDNEEPREYADRCSVQWHRVCVYPERLGELALNHVKPGATMYVEGNLETKIFSDPVTGLVRRIREVALRRDGRLVFLSDDGDADKHQRTDLKGVGYY
;
A
#
# COMPACT_ATOMS: atom_id res chain seq x y z
N ALA A 1 -12.32 -9.02 1.64
CA ALA A 1 -11.62 -8.08 2.54
C ALA A 1 -11.46 -6.76 1.80
N ILE A 2 -11.94 -5.67 2.40
CA ILE A 2 -11.90 -4.33 1.81
C ILE A 2 -11.10 -3.45 2.75
N LEU A 3 -10.13 -2.73 2.22
CA LEU A 3 -9.27 -1.81 2.95
C LEU A 3 -9.16 -0.48 2.21
N VAL A 4 -9.14 0.60 2.98
CA VAL A 4 -8.75 1.93 2.51
C VAL A 4 -7.67 2.44 3.44
N GLY A 5 -6.53 2.84 2.90
CA GLY A 5 -5.39 3.23 3.72
C GLY A 5 -4.26 3.86 2.92
N LYS A 6 -3.15 4.14 3.59
CA LYS A 6 -1.95 4.72 2.99
C LYS A 6 -0.87 3.67 2.78
N VAL A 7 -0.19 3.75 1.65
CA VAL A 7 0.90 2.85 1.30
C VAL A 7 2.12 3.16 2.17
N GLY A 8 2.70 2.13 2.80
CA GLY A 8 3.85 2.31 3.70
C GLY A 8 5.20 2.32 3.00
N GLN A 9 5.34 1.59 1.90
CA GLN A 9 6.62 1.40 1.21
C GLN A 9 6.41 1.16 -0.28
N ASN A 10 7.48 1.31 -1.07
CA ASN A 10 7.46 1.00 -2.49
C ASN A 10 7.04 -0.47 -2.73
N PRO A 11 6.25 -0.75 -3.78
CA PRO A 11 5.87 -2.10 -4.12
C PRO A 11 7.11 -2.94 -4.51
N ILE A 12 7.13 -4.19 -4.09
CA ILE A 12 8.19 -5.15 -4.40
C ILE A 12 7.58 -6.26 -5.27
N GLN A 13 8.17 -6.52 -6.43
CA GLN A 13 7.79 -7.68 -7.25
C GLN A 13 8.65 -8.89 -6.89
N LYS A 14 8.01 -10.05 -6.69
CA LYS A 14 8.68 -11.34 -6.45
C LYS A 14 8.19 -12.38 -7.44
N ARG A 15 9.08 -13.27 -7.87
CA ARG A 15 8.70 -14.45 -8.67
C ARG A 15 8.41 -15.64 -7.76
N LEU A 16 7.27 -16.29 -7.97
CA LEU A 16 6.93 -17.53 -7.29
C LEU A 16 7.71 -18.71 -7.87
N LYS A 17 7.72 -19.84 -7.14
CA LYS A 17 8.25 -21.12 -7.65
C LYS A 17 7.57 -21.56 -8.96
N SER A 18 6.33 -21.15 -9.18
CA SER A 18 5.59 -21.40 -10.42
C SER A 18 5.98 -20.44 -11.58
N GLY A 19 7.02 -19.61 -11.43
CA GLY A 19 7.48 -18.63 -12.42
C GLY A 19 6.66 -17.33 -12.48
N ARG A 20 5.42 -17.34 -11.98
CA ARG A 20 4.49 -16.20 -11.99
C ARG A 20 4.99 -15.04 -11.10
N PRO A 21 4.98 -13.78 -11.59
CA PRO A 21 5.28 -12.62 -10.75
C PRO A 21 4.11 -12.32 -9.79
N VAL A 22 4.45 -11.81 -8.61
CA VAL A 22 3.52 -11.30 -7.61
C VAL A 22 4.06 -9.98 -7.10
N THR A 23 3.22 -8.94 -7.08
CA THR A 23 3.59 -7.63 -6.53
C THR A 23 3.07 -7.51 -5.10
N LEU A 24 3.89 -7.01 -4.19
CA LEU A 24 3.59 -6.92 -2.77
C LEU A 24 3.83 -5.51 -2.26
N PHE A 25 2.96 -5.03 -1.39
CA PHE A 25 3.14 -3.76 -0.68
C PHE A 25 2.44 -3.82 0.68
N SER A 26 2.68 -2.82 1.52
CA SER A 26 2.00 -2.68 2.81
C SER A 26 1.04 -1.51 2.79
N LEU A 27 -0.16 -1.74 3.33
CA LEU A 27 -1.20 -0.73 3.46
C LEU A 27 -1.48 -0.49 4.95
N GLY A 28 -1.26 0.74 5.40
CA GLY A 28 -1.56 1.16 6.76
C GLY A 28 -3.00 1.67 6.85
N THR A 29 -3.78 1.11 7.77
CA THR A 29 -5.09 1.67 8.16
C THR A 29 -4.99 2.15 9.59
N GLY A 30 -5.14 3.44 9.81
CA GLY A 30 -5.13 4.07 11.13
C GLY A 30 -6.48 4.73 11.43
N GLY A 31 -6.73 5.05 12.70
CA GLY A 31 -7.92 5.79 13.11
C GLY A 31 -7.91 6.10 14.60
N ILE A 32 -8.44 7.26 14.98
CA ILE A 32 -8.51 7.71 16.37
C ILE A 32 -9.40 6.76 17.17
N ARG A 33 -8.86 6.23 18.28
CA ARG A 33 -9.66 5.52 19.29
C ARG A 33 -9.96 6.47 20.43
N ASN A 34 -11.24 6.56 20.81
CA ASN A 34 -11.76 7.52 21.79
C ASN A 34 -11.08 7.46 23.19
N ASN A 35 -10.39 6.37 23.53
CA ASN A 35 -9.87 6.12 24.88
C ASN A 35 -8.36 6.33 25.03
N ARG A 36 -7.70 7.12 24.18
CA ARG A 36 -6.29 7.50 24.39
C ARG A 36 -6.17 8.93 24.94
N ARG A 37 -5.07 9.22 25.61
CA ARG A 37 -4.66 10.58 26.01
C ARG A 37 -3.39 10.94 25.24
N PRO A 38 -3.25 12.18 24.75
CA PRO A 38 -1.99 12.67 24.20
C PRO A 38 -0.87 12.54 25.24
N LEU A 39 0.37 12.32 24.79
CA LEU A 39 1.53 12.53 25.66
C LEU A 39 1.75 14.03 25.87
N ASP A 40 2.45 14.40 26.94
CA ASP A 40 2.63 15.80 27.35
C ASP A 40 3.27 16.71 26.27
N ASN A 41 4.00 16.14 25.30
CA ASN A 41 4.69 16.85 24.22
C ASN A 41 4.27 16.41 22.82
N GLU A 42 3.07 15.86 22.65
CA GLU A 42 2.62 15.31 21.37
C GLU A 42 1.69 16.28 20.63
N GLU A 43 2.06 16.63 19.39
CA GLU A 43 1.22 17.47 18.54
C GLU A 43 -0.12 16.77 18.24
N PRO A 44 -1.25 17.50 18.14
CA PRO A 44 -2.57 16.90 17.88
C PRO A 44 -2.61 16.02 16.63
N ARG A 45 -1.82 16.36 15.60
CA ARG A 45 -1.66 15.57 14.38
C ARG A 45 -0.91 14.26 14.63
N GLU A 46 0.19 14.32 15.39
CA GLU A 46 0.96 13.13 15.77
C GLU A 46 0.12 12.20 16.65
N TYR A 47 -0.65 12.75 17.59
CA TYR A 47 -1.59 12.00 18.41
C TYR A 47 -2.64 11.27 17.59
N ALA A 48 -3.22 11.94 16.58
CA ALA A 48 -4.18 11.35 15.66
C ALA A 48 -3.55 10.22 14.81
N ASP A 49 -2.34 10.45 14.28
CA ASP A 49 -1.64 9.52 13.39
C ASP A 49 -1.02 8.33 14.15
N ARG A 50 -0.62 8.50 15.42
CA ARG A 50 -0.07 7.45 16.29
C ARG A 50 -1.14 6.43 16.72
N CYS A 51 -2.42 6.70 16.47
CA CYS A 51 -3.49 5.78 16.83
C CYS A 51 -3.38 4.44 16.07
N SER A 52 -2.65 3.50 16.67
CA SER A 52 -2.41 2.11 16.25
C SER A 52 -2.67 1.82 14.77
N VAL A 53 -1.82 2.38 13.90
CA VAL A 53 -1.83 2.02 12.47
C VAL A 53 -1.67 0.52 12.35
N GLN A 54 -2.64 -0.12 11.72
CA GLN A 54 -2.61 -1.54 11.40
C GLN A 54 -2.00 -1.71 10.01
N TRP A 55 -0.87 -2.40 9.96
CA TRP A 55 -0.20 -2.71 8.71
C TRP A 55 -0.74 -3.99 8.10
N HIS A 56 -1.29 -3.86 6.91
CA HIS A 56 -1.84 -4.95 6.12
C HIS A 56 -0.86 -5.31 5.01
N ARG A 57 -0.58 -6.60 4.87
CA ARG A 57 0.20 -7.13 3.76
C ARG A 57 -0.73 -7.34 2.57
N VAL A 58 -0.49 -6.64 1.46
CA VAL A 58 -1.26 -6.79 0.22
C VAL A 58 -0.42 -7.54 -0.81
N CYS A 59 -1.01 -8.55 -1.45
CA CYS A 59 -0.38 -9.40 -2.46
C CYS A 59 -1.22 -9.42 -3.74
N VAL A 60 -0.65 -8.94 -4.84
CA VAL A 60 -1.32 -8.82 -6.14
C VAL A 60 -0.83 -9.91 -7.08
N TYR A 61 -1.73 -10.83 -7.45
CA TYR A 61 -1.42 -11.99 -8.29
C TYR A 61 -1.73 -11.82 -9.78
N PRO A 62 -2.74 -11.06 -10.20
CA PRO A 62 -2.91 -10.73 -11.61
C PRO A 62 -1.71 -9.91 -12.09
N GLU A 63 -1.01 -10.41 -13.11
CA GLU A 63 0.24 -9.82 -13.60
C GLU A 63 0.06 -8.37 -14.05
N ARG A 64 -0.93 -8.10 -14.90
CA ARG A 64 -1.25 -6.74 -15.36
C ARG A 64 -1.54 -5.77 -14.23
N LEU A 65 -2.24 -6.21 -13.18
CA LEU A 65 -2.53 -5.37 -12.02
C LEU A 65 -1.27 -5.19 -11.15
N GLY A 66 -0.43 -6.22 -11.07
CA GLY A 66 0.85 -6.18 -10.38
C GLY A 66 1.86 -5.23 -11.03
N GLU A 67 1.89 -5.13 -12.36
CA GLU A 67 2.69 -4.17 -13.13
C GLU A 67 2.19 -2.74 -12.92
N LEU A 68 0.87 -2.52 -12.99
CA LEU A 68 0.27 -1.23 -12.69
C LEU A 68 0.61 -0.79 -11.26
N ALA A 69 0.49 -1.72 -10.30
CA ALA A 69 0.85 -1.45 -8.92
C ALA A 69 2.35 -1.08 -8.81
N LEU A 70 3.25 -1.82 -9.46
CA LEU A 70 4.69 -1.55 -9.42
C LEU A 70 5.05 -0.16 -9.92
N ASN A 71 4.41 0.29 -11.01
CA ASN A 71 4.73 1.56 -11.65
C ASN A 71 4.14 2.77 -10.91
N HIS A 72 2.91 2.64 -10.40
CA HIS A 72 2.12 3.78 -9.91
C HIS A 72 2.00 3.85 -8.39
N VAL A 73 2.18 2.74 -7.65
CA VAL A 73 2.10 2.77 -6.19
C VAL A 73 3.33 3.46 -5.61
N LYS A 74 3.10 4.52 -4.85
CA LYS A 74 4.14 5.29 -4.13
C LYS A 74 3.86 5.30 -2.63
N PRO A 75 4.90 5.34 -1.78
CA PRO A 75 4.74 5.55 -0.34
C PRO A 75 3.89 6.79 -0.06
N GLY A 76 2.99 6.71 0.90
CA GLY A 76 2.06 7.77 1.26
C GLY A 76 0.79 7.85 0.41
N ALA A 77 0.73 7.19 -0.75
CA ALA A 77 -0.46 7.18 -1.60
C ALA A 77 -1.65 6.56 -0.87
N THR A 78 -2.82 7.22 -0.96
CA THR A 78 -4.08 6.69 -0.44
C THR A 78 -4.67 5.73 -1.47
N MET A 79 -5.08 4.55 -1.02
CA MET A 79 -5.54 3.49 -1.92
C MET A 79 -6.71 2.71 -1.34
N TYR A 80 -7.62 2.33 -2.23
CA TYR A 80 -8.64 1.32 -1.98
C TYR A 80 -8.16 -0.03 -2.50
N VAL A 81 -8.33 -1.07 -1.69
CA VAL A 81 -7.95 -2.43 -2.00
C VAL A 81 -9.07 -3.40 -1.61
N GLU A 82 -9.43 -4.28 -2.54
CA GLU A 82 -10.38 -5.36 -2.33
C GLU A 82 -9.75 -6.69 -2.75
N GLY A 83 -9.79 -7.68 -1.86
CA GLY A 83 -9.29 -9.02 -2.13
C GLY A 83 -9.68 -10.02 -1.05
N ASN A 84 -9.10 -11.21 -1.08
CA ASN A 84 -9.41 -12.28 -0.13
C ASN A 84 -8.39 -12.31 1.01
N LEU A 85 -8.85 -12.61 2.24
CA LEU A 85 -7.94 -12.81 3.36
C LEU A 85 -7.41 -14.25 3.29
N GLU A 86 -6.14 -14.40 2.98
CA GLU A 86 -5.50 -15.71 2.83
C GLU A 86 -4.43 -15.90 3.91
N THR A 87 -4.29 -17.13 4.40
CA THR A 87 -3.18 -17.52 5.26
C THR A 87 -2.27 -18.47 4.50
N LYS A 88 -1.03 -18.04 4.28
CA LYS A 88 0.02 -18.87 3.69
C LYS A 88 0.86 -19.53 4.75
N ILE A 89 1.10 -20.81 4.56
CA ILE A 89 2.03 -21.60 5.36
C ILE A 89 3.25 -21.87 4.49
N PHE A 90 4.44 -21.51 4.96
CA PHE A 90 5.69 -21.81 4.27
C PHE A 90 6.78 -22.14 5.28
N SER A 91 7.73 -22.97 4.86
CA SER A 91 8.96 -23.20 5.64
C SER A 91 9.95 -22.09 5.31
N ASP A 92 10.45 -21.42 6.34
CA ASP A 92 11.51 -20.43 6.22
C ASP A 92 12.81 -21.11 5.80
N PRO A 93 13.39 -20.78 4.62
CA PRO A 93 14.58 -21.44 4.11
C PRO A 93 15.80 -21.31 5.02
N VAL A 94 15.87 -20.23 5.82
CA VAL A 94 17.04 -19.94 6.67
C VAL A 94 16.93 -20.65 8.02
N THR A 95 15.75 -20.61 8.64
CA THR A 95 15.56 -21.14 10.00
C THR A 95 14.95 -22.54 10.04
N GLY A 96 14.40 -23.03 8.92
CA GLY A 96 13.67 -24.30 8.83
C GLY A 96 12.30 -24.30 9.52
N LEU A 97 11.90 -23.19 10.15
CA LEU A 97 10.64 -23.08 10.89
C LEU A 97 9.45 -22.88 9.95
N VAL A 98 8.34 -23.55 10.26
CA VAL A 98 7.06 -23.36 9.57
C VAL A 98 6.43 -22.04 10.03
N ARG A 99 6.30 -21.09 9.11
CA ARG A 99 5.69 -19.77 9.37
C ARG A 99 4.31 -19.67 8.72
N ARG A 100 3.41 -18.95 9.40
CA ARG A 100 2.09 -18.58 8.90
C ARG A 100 2.06 -17.08 8.64
N ILE A 101 1.73 -16.67 7.42
CA ILE A 101 1.56 -15.27 7.04
C ILE A 101 0.14 -15.06 6.55
N ARG A 102 -0.53 -14.06 7.13
CA ARG A 102 -1.81 -13.56 6.65
C ARG A 102 -1.59 -12.42 5.66
N GLU A 103 -2.32 -12.46 4.55
CA GLU A 103 -2.24 -11.44 3.49
C GLU A 103 -3.63 -11.15 2.92
N VAL A 104 -3.79 -9.94 2.40
CA VAL A 104 -4.90 -9.57 1.52
C VAL A 104 -4.47 -9.88 0.10
N ALA A 105 -4.96 -11.01 -0.42
CA ALA A 105 -4.64 -11.53 -1.73
C ALA A 105 -5.63 -11.02 -2.78
N LEU A 106 -5.15 -10.24 -3.74
CA LEU A 106 -5.93 -9.85 -4.90
C LEU A 106 -5.82 -10.98 -5.93
N ARG A 107 -6.93 -11.69 -6.14
CA ARG A 107 -7.08 -12.72 -7.18
C ARG A 107 -7.81 -12.12 -8.38
N ARG A 108 -8.49 -12.94 -9.18
CA ARG A 108 -9.17 -12.49 -10.42
C ARG A 108 -10.27 -11.46 -10.15
N ASP A 109 -10.91 -11.55 -8.99
CA ASP A 109 -11.99 -10.71 -8.47
C ASP A 109 -11.48 -9.49 -7.68
N GLY A 110 -10.19 -9.43 -7.37
CA GLY A 110 -9.61 -8.35 -6.58
C GLY A 110 -9.58 -7.02 -7.33
N ARG A 111 -9.71 -5.91 -6.58
CA ARG A 111 -9.68 -4.55 -7.10
C ARG A 111 -8.65 -3.70 -6.36
N LEU A 112 -8.02 -2.80 -7.09
CA LEU A 112 -7.09 -1.81 -6.56
C LEU A 112 -7.39 -0.48 -7.25
N VAL A 113 -7.57 0.57 -6.46
CA VAL A 113 -7.89 1.92 -6.96
C VAL A 113 -7.00 2.92 -6.24
N PHE A 114 -6.40 3.81 -7.03
CA PHE A 114 -5.67 4.97 -6.52
C PHE A 114 -6.68 6.04 -6.13
N LEU A 115 -6.63 6.49 -4.88
CA LEU A 115 -7.45 7.58 -4.41
C LEU A 115 -6.56 8.83 -4.42
N SER A 116 -6.86 9.76 -5.31
CA SER A 116 -6.26 11.09 -5.31
C SER A 116 -6.62 11.78 -3.99
N ASP A 117 -5.64 12.35 -3.32
CA ASP A 117 -5.89 13.34 -2.27
C ASP A 117 -6.05 14.67 -3.02
N ASP A 118 -7.28 15.13 -3.24
CA ASP A 118 -7.60 16.42 -3.90
C ASP A 118 -7.23 17.63 -3.00
N GLY A 119 -6.11 17.52 -2.28
CA GLY A 119 -5.62 18.50 -1.30
C GLY A 119 -4.20 19.00 -1.54
N ASP A 120 -3.46 18.49 -2.54
CA ASP A 120 -2.13 19.04 -2.87
C ASP A 120 -1.76 18.86 -4.37
N ALA A 121 -2.66 19.30 -5.25
CA ALA A 121 -2.33 19.59 -6.63
C ALA A 121 -1.96 21.08 -6.74
N ASP A 122 -0.65 21.37 -6.65
CA ASP A 122 0.12 22.15 -7.66
C ASP A 122 1.29 22.91 -7.01
N LYS A 123 2.43 22.24 -6.76
CA LYS A 123 3.73 22.93 -6.60
C LYS A 123 4.97 22.27 -7.19
N HIS A 124 4.91 21.12 -7.87
CA HIS A 124 6.14 20.49 -8.39
C HIS A 124 6.00 19.81 -9.77
N GLN A 125 5.37 20.46 -10.76
CA GLN A 125 5.75 20.27 -12.18
C GLN A 125 5.07 21.27 -13.14
N ARG A 126 5.39 22.56 -13.01
CA ARG A 126 4.88 23.58 -13.94
C ARG A 126 5.91 24.54 -14.49
N THR A 127 7.20 24.21 -14.43
CA THR A 127 8.27 25.15 -14.82
C THR A 127 8.96 24.94 -16.16
N ASP A 128 8.80 23.83 -16.91
CA ASP A 128 9.75 23.62 -18.05
C ASP A 128 9.16 23.16 -19.39
N LEU A 129 7.89 23.46 -19.73
CA LEU A 129 7.38 23.17 -21.09
C LEU A 129 6.31 24.17 -21.55
N LYS A 130 6.67 25.45 -21.73
CA LYS A 130 5.94 26.34 -22.65
C LYS A 130 6.90 27.37 -23.26
N GLY A 131 7.23 27.20 -24.54
CA GLY A 131 7.87 28.27 -25.29
C GLY A 131 8.61 27.88 -26.57
N VAL A 132 8.16 26.92 -27.37
CA VAL A 132 8.59 26.84 -28.78
C VAL A 132 7.39 26.44 -29.64
N GLY A 133 6.91 27.39 -30.44
CA GLY A 133 5.81 27.19 -31.39
C GLY A 133 5.61 28.44 -32.23
N TYR A 134 5.97 28.31 -33.50
CA TYR A 134 5.94 29.34 -34.54
C TYR A 134 4.51 29.79 -34.86
N TYR A 135 4.30 31.10 -34.95
CA TYR A 135 3.53 31.79 -35.97
C TYR A 135 4.08 33.21 -36.12
#